data_AF-A0A1J3ESV1-F1
#
_entry.id   AF-A0A1J3ESV1-F1
#
_cell.length_a   1.000
_cell.length_b   1.000
_cell.length_c   1.000
_cell.angle_alpha   90.00
_cell.angle_beta   90.00
_cell.angle_gamma   90.00
#
_symmetry.space_group_name_H-M   'P 1'
#
loop_
_entity.id
_entity.type
_entity.pdbx_description
1 polymer ?
#
loop_
_entity_poly.entity_id
_entity_poly.type
_entity_poly.pdbx_seq_one_letter_code
_entity_poly.pdbx_strand_id
1 'polypeptide(L)'
;MAHMGGADEIESLRVELAEIGRSIRSSFRRRTSSFRSNSSRYEPDHDGDGNGNDAEYALQWAEIERLPTVKRMRSSLLDDGDESKTEKGKRVVDVTKLGAMERHLMIEKLIKHIENDNLKLLKKIRRRIDRVGMEFPTIEVRYKSLKVEAECEIVQGKALPTLWNTSKRVVSELVKLTGAKTHEAKISILNDVNGIIKPGRLTLLLGPPGCGKTTLLKALSGNLENNLKCSGEISYNGHRLDEFVPQKTSAYISQYDLHIAEMTVRETVDFSARCQGVGSRTDIMMEVSRREKEAGIIPDTEVDAYMKAISVEGLERSLQTDYIMKILGLDICAETLIGDMMRRGISGGQKKRLTTAEM
;
A
#
# COMPACT_ATOMS: atom_id res chain seq x y z
N MET A 1 -5.22 -38.65 15.78
CA MET A 1 -5.01 -39.12 14.40
C MET A 1 -4.50 -37.95 13.58
N ALA A 2 -3.18 -37.85 13.44
CA ALA A 2 -2.56 -36.83 12.59
C ALA A 2 -2.42 -37.45 11.19
N HIS A 3 -3.17 -36.91 10.22
CA HIS A 3 -2.96 -37.26 8.82
C HIS A 3 -1.68 -36.57 8.35
N MET A 4 -0.67 -37.36 8.04
CA MET A 4 0.54 -36.90 7.35
C MET A 4 0.15 -36.56 5.91
N GLY A 5 0.24 -35.28 5.54
CA GLY A 5 0.13 -34.82 4.15
C GLY A 5 1.23 -35.49 3.31
N GLY A 6 0.84 -36.03 2.16
CA GLY A 6 1.70 -36.84 1.31
C GLY A 6 2.84 -36.03 0.68
N ALA A 7 3.95 -36.70 0.39
CA ALA A 7 5.13 -36.12 -0.25
C ALA A 7 4.82 -35.37 -1.56
N ASP A 8 3.73 -35.74 -2.25
CA ASP A 8 3.29 -35.12 -3.50
C ASP A 8 2.73 -33.69 -3.33
N GLU A 9 2.10 -33.35 -2.19
CA GLU A 9 1.64 -31.97 -1.92
C GLU A 9 2.82 -31.02 -1.66
N ILE A 10 3.88 -31.53 -1.02
CA ILE A 10 5.10 -30.78 -0.75
C ILE A 10 5.90 -30.56 -2.04
N GLU A 11 5.94 -31.54 -2.93
CA GLU A 11 6.62 -31.43 -4.22
C GLU A 11 5.86 -30.50 -5.18
N SER A 12 4.52 -30.53 -5.18
CA SER A 12 3.67 -29.59 -5.94
C SER A 12 3.90 -28.13 -5.51
N LEU A 13 3.89 -27.86 -4.20
CA LEU A 13 4.18 -26.53 -3.65
C LEU A 13 5.60 -26.04 -3.99
N ARG A 14 6.58 -26.95 -4.04
CA ARG A 14 7.96 -26.62 -4.44
C ARG A 14 8.05 -26.28 -5.93
N VAL A 15 7.32 -26.97 -6.79
CA VAL A 15 7.28 -26.68 -8.23
C VAL A 15 6.60 -25.33 -8.48
N GLU A 16 5.47 -25.04 -7.83
CA GLU A 16 4.79 -23.73 -7.93
C GLU A 16 5.67 -22.58 -7.41
N LEU A 17 6.31 -22.73 -6.24
CA LEU A 17 7.25 -21.74 -5.71
C LEU A 17 8.48 -21.55 -6.62
N ALA A 18 8.94 -22.60 -7.30
CA ALA A 18 10.04 -22.53 -8.25
C ALA A 18 9.64 -21.89 -9.58
N GLU A 19 8.38 -21.99 -10.03
CA GLU A 19 7.86 -21.30 -11.21
C GLU A 19 7.63 -19.81 -10.95
N ILE A 20 7.07 -19.46 -9.79
CA ILE A 20 6.96 -18.07 -9.33
C ILE A 20 8.37 -17.45 -9.23
N GLY A 21 9.33 -18.18 -8.66
CA GLY A 21 10.73 -17.76 -8.59
C GLY A 21 11.39 -17.58 -9.97
N ARG A 22 11.06 -18.40 -10.97
CA ARG A 22 11.60 -18.31 -12.34
C ARG A 22 11.00 -17.17 -13.16
N SER A 23 9.69 -16.90 -13.03
CA SER A 23 8.99 -15.80 -13.69
C SER A 23 9.48 -14.43 -13.20
N ILE A 24 9.79 -14.33 -11.90
CA ILE A 24 10.38 -13.13 -11.31
C ILE A 24 11.82 -12.95 -11.83
N ARG A 25 12.61 -14.03 -11.96
CA ARG A 25 14.03 -13.95 -12.34
C ARG A 25 14.29 -13.55 -13.79
N SER A 26 13.38 -13.87 -14.72
CA SER A 26 13.51 -13.49 -16.15
C SER A 26 13.25 -11.99 -16.39
N SER A 27 12.41 -11.37 -15.57
CA SER A 27 12.05 -9.95 -15.66
C SER A 27 13.19 -9.00 -15.22
N PHE A 28 14.18 -9.51 -14.47
CA PHE A 28 15.24 -8.69 -13.86
C PHE A 28 16.60 -8.74 -14.59
N ARG A 29 16.71 -9.43 -15.74
CA ARG A 29 17.99 -9.60 -16.45
C ARG A 29 18.27 -8.61 -17.59
N ARG A 30 17.58 -7.46 -17.65
CA ARG A 30 17.94 -6.37 -18.59
C ARG A 30 18.26 -5.08 -17.84
N ARG A 31 19.49 -4.99 -17.31
CA ARG A 31 20.16 -3.71 -17.06
C ARG A 31 21.65 -3.84 -17.37
N THR A 32 21.98 -3.55 -18.62
CA THR A 32 23.26 -2.93 -18.99
C THR A 32 22.93 -1.71 -19.85
N SER A 33 23.54 -0.59 -19.50
CA SER A 33 23.35 0.72 -20.11
C SER A 33 23.81 0.75 -21.56
N SER A 34 22.99 1.31 -22.45
CA SER A 34 23.51 2.10 -23.57
C SER A 34 22.50 3.20 -23.91
N PHE A 35 22.95 4.45 -23.79
CA PHE A 35 22.28 5.58 -24.40
C PHE A 35 22.34 5.38 -25.91
N ARG A 36 21.19 5.06 -26.50
CA ARG A 36 20.95 5.19 -27.94
C ARG A 36 19.60 5.88 -28.11
N SER A 37 19.65 7.13 -28.56
CA SER A 37 18.53 7.82 -29.16
C SER A 37 18.00 6.98 -30.31
N ASN A 38 16.82 6.40 -30.14
CA ASN A 38 16.14 5.70 -31.22
C ASN A 38 14.75 6.31 -31.37
N SER A 39 14.56 7.07 -32.45
CA SER A 39 13.25 7.47 -32.95
C SER A 39 12.56 6.24 -33.54
N SER A 40 11.88 5.45 -32.70
CA SER A 40 11.06 4.34 -33.18
C SER A 40 9.63 4.81 -33.37
N ARG A 41 9.22 4.79 -34.65
CA ARG A 41 7.82 4.92 -35.07
C ARG A 41 6.96 3.86 -34.39
N TYR A 42 5.75 4.30 -34.09
CA TYR A 42 4.63 3.61 -33.48
C TYR A 42 4.21 2.35 -34.26
N GLU A 43 4.13 1.21 -33.57
CA GLU A 43 3.28 0.07 -33.95
C GLU A 43 2.29 -0.16 -32.79
N PRO A 44 0.97 -0.03 -33.02
CA PRO A 44 -0.04 -0.37 -32.02
C PRO A 44 -0.24 -1.89 -31.99
N ASP A 45 -0.20 -2.48 -30.80
CA ASP A 45 -0.70 -3.84 -30.55
C ASP A 45 -2.21 -3.84 -30.79
N HIS A 46 -2.62 -4.28 -31.99
CA HIS A 46 -4.02 -4.44 -32.39
C HIS A 46 -4.50 -5.87 -32.09
N ASP A 47 -5.37 -6.00 -31.10
CA ASP A 47 -6.38 -7.04 -31.09
C ASP A 47 -7.67 -6.45 -31.67
N GLY A 48 -7.96 -6.78 -32.94
CA GLY A 48 -9.29 -6.87 -33.55
C GLY A 48 -10.28 -5.70 -33.47
N ASP A 49 -10.49 -5.06 -34.63
CA ASP A 49 -11.75 -4.48 -35.16
C ASP A 49 -12.04 -2.97 -34.92
N GLY A 50 -12.25 -2.23 -36.02
CA GLY A 50 -12.91 -0.91 -36.02
C GLY A 50 -12.12 0.33 -36.49
N ASN A 51 -11.70 0.40 -37.76
CA ASN A 51 -11.02 1.56 -38.38
C ASN A 51 -11.85 2.88 -38.46
N GLY A 52 -13.04 2.92 -37.84
CA GLY A 52 -13.89 4.12 -37.72
C GLY A 52 -13.95 4.71 -36.29
N ASN A 53 -13.72 3.89 -35.26
CA ASN A 53 -13.86 4.32 -33.87
C ASN A 53 -12.67 5.17 -33.38
N ASP A 54 -11.49 4.99 -33.97
CA ASP A 54 -10.27 5.69 -33.54
C ASP A 54 -10.29 7.18 -33.91
N ALA A 55 -10.90 7.55 -35.05
CA ALA A 55 -11.03 8.95 -35.46
C ALA A 55 -12.05 9.70 -34.59
N GLU A 56 -13.19 9.09 -34.29
CA GLU A 56 -14.17 9.64 -33.35
C GLU A 56 -13.57 9.78 -31.95
N TYR A 57 -12.83 8.76 -31.50
CA TYR A 57 -12.11 8.79 -30.24
C TYR A 57 -11.10 9.93 -30.15
N ALA A 58 -10.30 10.14 -31.20
CA ALA A 58 -9.35 11.24 -31.25
C ALA A 58 -10.04 12.61 -31.21
N LEU A 59 -11.20 12.77 -31.85
CA LEU A 59 -12.00 14.00 -31.82
C LEU A 59 -12.56 14.27 -30.42
N GLN A 60 -13.13 13.26 -29.77
CA GLN A 60 -13.65 13.38 -28.41
C GLN A 60 -12.53 13.63 -27.39
N TRP A 61 -11.36 13.01 -27.57
CA TRP A 61 -10.19 13.28 -26.74
C TRP A 61 -9.67 14.71 -26.92
N ALA A 62 -9.68 15.24 -28.15
CA ALA A 62 -9.31 16.62 -28.42
C ALA A 62 -10.23 17.64 -27.71
N GLU A 63 -11.50 17.28 -27.45
CA GLU A 63 -12.39 18.08 -26.62
C GLU A 63 -11.86 18.20 -25.18
N ILE A 64 -11.46 17.08 -24.58
CA ILE A 64 -10.85 17.05 -23.24
C ILE A 64 -9.54 17.87 -23.20
N GLU A 65 -8.71 17.77 -24.23
CA GLU A 65 -7.44 18.51 -24.29
C GLU A 65 -7.63 20.03 -24.39
N ARG A 66 -8.74 20.49 -24.97
CA ARG A 66 -9.12 21.91 -25.03
C ARG A 66 -9.59 22.46 -23.68
N LEU A 67 -9.99 21.61 -22.75
CA LEU A 67 -10.42 22.04 -21.42
C LEU A 67 -9.27 22.70 -20.63
N PRO A 68 -9.58 23.65 -19.72
CA PRO A 68 -8.63 24.15 -18.74
C PRO A 68 -8.05 23.01 -17.88
N THR A 69 -6.82 23.16 -17.38
CA THR A 69 -6.08 22.11 -16.65
C THR A 69 -6.91 21.42 -15.59
N VAL A 70 -7.60 22.17 -14.72
CA VAL A 70 -8.43 21.60 -13.64
C VAL A 70 -9.59 20.75 -14.17
N LYS A 71 -10.27 21.21 -15.23
CA LYS A 71 -11.37 20.45 -15.85
C LYS A 71 -10.85 19.22 -16.59
N ARG A 72 -9.74 19.36 -17.33
CA ARG A 72 -9.07 18.23 -18.02
C ARG A 72 -8.69 17.11 -17.06
N MET A 73 -8.20 17.45 -15.87
CA MET A 73 -7.82 16.50 -14.82
C MET A 73 -9.01 15.75 -14.21
N ARG A 74 -10.22 16.28 -14.38
CA ARG A 74 -11.46 15.70 -13.87
C ARG A 74 -12.31 15.06 -14.97
N SER A 75 -12.07 15.38 -16.23
CA SER A 75 -12.85 14.84 -17.34
C SER A 75 -12.16 13.63 -17.97
N SER A 76 -12.89 12.54 -18.16
CA SER A 76 -12.43 11.34 -18.87
C SER A 76 -13.49 10.84 -19.84
N LEU A 77 -13.08 10.07 -20.85
CA LEU A 77 -13.99 9.32 -21.71
C LEU A 77 -14.44 8.03 -21.00
N LEU A 78 -15.75 7.83 -20.92
CA LEU A 78 -16.38 6.61 -20.42
C LEU A 78 -17.35 6.06 -21.47
N ASP A 79 -17.48 4.75 -21.56
CA ASP A 79 -18.46 4.11 -22.43
C ASP A 79 -19.88 4.46 -21.96
N ASP A 80 -20.78 4.78 -22.88
CA ASP A 80 -22.20 4.95 -22.60
C ASP A 80 -22.77 3.56 -22.25
N GLY A 81 -23.07 3.33 -20.97
CA GLY A 81 -23.45 2.02 -20.41
C GLY A 81 -24.84 1.52 -20.81
N ASP A 82 -25.38 1.99 -21.93
CA ASP A 82 -26.69 1.61 -22.43
C ASP A 82 -26.54 0.42 -23.38
N GLU A 83 -26.63 -0.80 -22.84
CA GLU A 83 -26.58 -2.05 -23.63
C GLU A 83 -27.69 -2.15 -24.69
N SER A 84 -28.68 -1.24 -24.65
CA SER A 84 -29.78 -1.18 -25.63
C SER A 84 -29.45 -0.40 -26.90
N LYS A 85 -28.36 0.38 -26.94
CA LYS A 85 -27.94 1.12 -28.13
C LYS A 85 -26.91 0.33 -28.94
N THR A 86 -27.16 0.23 -30.24
CA THR A 86 -26.34 -0.50 -31.20
C THR A 86 -24.95 0.11 -31.43
N GLU A 87 -24.73 1.36 -31.00
CA GLU A 87 -23.46 2.07 -31.06
C GLU A 87 -22.95 2.38 -29.64
N LYS A 88 -21.83 1.76 -29.26
CA LYS A 88 -21.10 2.07 -28.01
C LYS A 88 -20.39 3.42 -28.14
N GLY A 89 -21.14 4.51 -28.00
CA GLY A 89 -20.56 5.85 -27.93
C GLY A 89 -19.75 6.04 -26.65
N LYS A 90 -18.61 6.72 -26.72
CA LYS A 90 -17.90 7.21 -25.54
C LYS A 90 -18.35 8.64 -25.23
N ARG A 91 -18.64 8.92 -23.95
CA ARG A 91 -19.03 10.26 -23.49
C ARG A 91 -17.96 10.86 -22.59
N VAL A 92 -17.76 12.19 -22.70
CA VAL A 92 -16.91 12.95 -21.78
C VAL A 92 -17.66 13.10 -20.45
N VAL A 93 -17.10 12.56 -19.38
CA VAL A 93 -17.70 12.59 -18.03
C VAL A 93 -16.72 13.22 -17.05
N ASP A 94 -17.25 14.09 -16.19
CA ASP A 94 -16.54 14.59 -15.02
C ASP A 94 -16.53 13.51 -13.93
N VAL A 95 -15.37 12.92 -13.66
CA VAL A 95 -15.19 11.82 -12.70
C VAL A 95 -15.58 12.21 -11.28
N THR A 96 -15.62 13.52 -10.97
CA THR A 96 -16.05 14.01 -9.64
C THR A 96 -17.55 13.91 -9.42
N LYS A 97 -18.32 13.83 -10.51
CA LYS A 97 -19.79 13.78 -10.49
C LYS A 97 -20.33 12.37 -10.62
N LEU A 98 -19.46 11.36 -10.67
CA LEU A 98 -19.86 9.97 -10.81
C LEU A 98 -20.73 9.56 -9.63
N GLY A 99 -21.89 8.99 -9.92
CA GLY A 99 -22.77 8.42 -8.89
C GLY A 99 -22.17 7.16 -8.26
N ALA A 100 -22.75 6.69 -7.15
CA ALA A 100 -22.30 5.46 -6.50
C ALA A 100 -22.38 4.23 -7.43
N MET A 101 -23.44 4.14 -8.23
CA MET A 101 -23.61 3.05 -9.21
C MET A 101 -22.60 3.12 -10.36
N GLU A 102 -22.32 4.32 -10.89
CA GLU A 102 -21.33 4.48 -11.96
C GLU A 102 -19.92 4.13 -11.49
N ARG A 103 -19.55 4.53 -10.27
CA ARG A 103 -18.27 4.13 -9.66
C ARG A 103 -18.18 2.62 -9.47
N HIS A 104 -19.25 2.00 -8.97
CA HIS A 104 -19.30 0.56 -8.80
C HIS A 104 -19.14 -0.17 -10.14
N LEU A 105 -19.89 0.22 -11.17
CA LEU A 105 -19.80 -0.34 -12.52
C LEU A 105 -18.40 -0.18 -13.11
N MET A 106 -17.77 0.96 -12.87
CA MET A 106 -16.39 1.21 -13.29
C MET A 106 -15.40 0.24 -12.63
N ILE A 107 -15.53 -0.03 -11.33
CA ILE A 107 -14.71 -1.04 -10.65
C ILE A 107 -15.01 -2.45 -11.15
N GLU A 108 -16.28 -2.80 -11.35
CA GLU A 108 -16.69 -4.10 -11.89
C GLU A 108 -16.09 -4.36 -13.28
N LYS A 109 -16.08 -3.33 -14.14
CA LYS A 109 -15.50 -3.41 -15.48
C LYS A 109 -13.97 -3.55 -15.43
N LEU A 110 -13.31 -2.82 -14.54
CA LEU A 110 -11.86 -2.84 -14.39
C LEU A 110 -11.36 -4.15 -13.76
N ILE A 111 -12.12 -4.73 -12.83
CA ILE A 111 -11.70 -5.86 -12.01
C ILE A 111 -12.88 -6.80 -11.84
N LYS A 112 -13.09 -7.69 -12.81
CA LYS A 112 -14.08 -8.76 -12.68
C LYS A 112 -13.50 -9.93 -11.88
N HIS A 113 -12.27 -10.32 -12.19
CA HIS A 113 -11.52 -11.36 -11.50
C HIS A 113 -10.30 -10.76 -10.82
N ILE A 114 -10.32 -10.70 -9.48
CA ILE A 114 -9.32 -9.98 -8.67
C ILE A 114 -7.89 -10.33 -9.06
N GLU A 115 -7.54 -11.61 -9.15
CA GLU A 115 -6.13 -12.02 -9.36
C GLU A 115 -5.57 -11.57 -10.72
N ASN A 116 -6.28 -11.89 -11.80
CA ASN A 116 -5.79 -11.64 -13.15
C ASN A 116 -5.99 -10.18 -13.59
N ASP A 117 -7.14 -9.59 -13.27
CA ASP A 117 -7.50 -8.28 -13.79
C ASP A 117 -6.83 -7.15 -13.00
N ASN A 118 -6.61 -7.32 -11.69
CA ASN A 118 -5.82 -6.38 -10.91
C ASN A 118 -4.39 -6.28 -11.45
N LEU A 119 -3.74 -7.42 -11.73
CA LEU A 119 -2.39 -7.41 -12.30
C LEU A 119 -2.36 -6.73 -13.68
N LYS A 120 -3.37 -6.96 -14.52
CA LYS A 120 -3.49 -6.28 -15.83
C LYS A 120 -3.64 -4.77 -15.65
N LEU A 121 -4.52 -4.32 -14.75
CA LEU A 121 -4.73 -2.90 -14.44
C LEU A 121 -3.44 -2.25 -13.97
N LEU A 122 -2.75 -2.83 -12.98
CA LEU A 122 -1.48 -2.32 -12.47
C LEU A 122 -0.39 -2.26 -13.56
N LYS A 123 -0.33 -3.26 -14.45
CA LYS A 123 0.55 -3.25 -15.62
C LYS A 123 0.18 -2.16 -16.63
N LYS A 124 -1.11 -1.89 -16.87
CA LYS A 124 -1.55 -0.81 -17.77
C LYS A 124 -1.20 0.57 -17.18
N ILE A 125 -1.46 0.79 -15.89
CA ILE A 125 -1.06 2.01 -15.16
C ILE A 125 0.46 2.21 -15.27
N ARG A 126 1.25 1.16 -15.00
CA ARG A 126 2.71 1.24 -15.10
C ARG A 126 3.17 1.58 -16.52
N ARG A 127 2.63 0.89 -17.53
CA ARG A 127 2.92 1.17 -18.95
C ARG A 127 2.62 2.61 -19.33
N ARG A 128 1.49 3.16 -18.90
CA ARG A 128 1.12 4.56 -19.15
C ARG A 128 2.18 5.53 -18.63
N ILE A 129 2.66 5.30 -17.41
CA ILE A 129 3.63 6.17 -16.76
C ILE A 129 5.03 6.01 -17.38
N ASP A 130 5.41 4.78 -17.75
CA ASP A 130 6.68 4.50 -18.43
C ASP A 130 6.72 5.11 -19.84
N ARG A 131 5.58 5.16 -20.56
CA ARG A 131 5.47 5.77 -21.89
C ARG A 131 5.83 7.25 -21.91
N VAL A 132 5.63 7.96 -20.80
CA VAL A 132 6.01 9.38 -20.65
C VAL A 132 7.37 9.56 -19.96
N GLY A 133 8.14 8.48 -19.77
CA GLY A 133 9.46 8.51 -19.17
C GLY A 133 9.45 9.01 -17.72
N MET A 134 8.38 8.75 -16.97
CA MET A 134 8.33 9.05 -15.55
C MET A 134 8.86 7.88 -14.73
N GLU A 135 9.84 8.18 -13.87
CA GLU A 135 10.39 7.21 -12.93
C GLU A 135 9.84 7.48 -11.53
N PHE A 136 9.37 6.42 -10.87
CA PHE A 136 8.95 6.50 -9.47
C PHE A 136 10.15 6.34 -8.54
N PRO A 137 10.20 7.11 -7.43
CA PRO A 137 11.21 6.90 -6.41
C PRO A 137 11.06 5.49 -5.84
N THR A 138 12.19 4.79 -5.72
CA THR A 138 12.26 3.49 -5.05
C THR A 138 12.95 3.66 -3.72
N ILE A 139 12.60 2.85 -2.71
CA ILE A 139 13.13 2.97 -1.36
C ILE A 139 14.02 1.75 -1.08
N GLU A 140 15.30 2.01 -0.83
CA GLU A 140 16.23 1.05 -0.26
C GLU A 140 16.46 1.37 1.22
N VAL A 141 16.15 0.42 2.09
CA VAL A 141 16.37 0.56 3.54
C VAL A 141 17.68 -0.10 3.90
N ARG A 142 18.59 0.66 4.52
CA ARG A 142 19.89 0.20 5.00
C ARG A 142 19.92 0.33 6.52
N TYR A 143 20.42 -0.69 7.21
CA TYR A 143 20.68 -0.62 8.64
C TYR A 143 22.06 -1.20 8.96
N LYS A 144 22.82 -0.48 9.79
CA LYS A 144 24.20 -0.82 10.16
C LYS A 144 24.39 -0.72 11.66
N SER A 145 24.99 -1.76 12.22
CA SER A 145 25.27 -1.91 13.65
C SER A 145 24.08 -1.55 14.53
N LEU A 146 22.88 -1.96 14.11
CA LEU A 146 21.64 -1.65 14.81
C LEU A 146 21.60 -2.39 16.15
N LYS A 147 21.41 -1.62 17.22
CA LYS A 147 21.25 -2.12 18.59
C LYS A 147 20.01 -1.50 19.23
N VAL A 148 19.22 -2.33 19.89
CA VAL A 148 18.03 -1.88 20.62
C VAL A 148 18.09 -2.44 22.03
N GLU A 149 18.07 -1.55 23.01
CA GLU A 149 18.19 -1.88 24.43
C GLU A 149 16.95 -1.39 25.20
N ALA A 150 16.50 -2.17 26.16
CA ALA A 150 15.51 -1.76 27.15
C ALA A 150 16.22 -1.43 28.46
N GLU A 151 15.91 -0.28 29.04
CA GLU A 151 16.32 0.07 30.40
C GLU A 151 15.23 -0.42 31.36
N CYS A 152 15.60 -1.31 32.28
CA CYS A 152 14.70 -1.95 33.23
C CYS A 152 15.16 -1.67 34.65
N GLU A 153 14.26 -1.22 35.52
CA GLU A 153 14.54 -1.15 36.95
C GLU A 153 14.60 -2.58 37.52
N ILE A 154 15.70 -2.92 38.20
CA ILE A 154 15.85 -4.23 38.82
C ILE A 154 14.93 -4.28 40.06
N VAL A 155 13.81 -4.99 39.94
CA VAL A 155 12.95 -5.30 41.08
C VAL A 155 13.42 -6.62 41.69
N GLN A 156 13.85 -6.61 42.96
CA GLN A 156 14.10 -7.86 43.69
C GLN A 156 12.77 -8.58 43.98
N GLY A 157 12.47 -9.65 43.23
CA GLY A 157 11.32 -10.53 43.45
C GLY A 157 10.42 -10.71 42.22
N LYS A 158 9.19 -11.22 42.42
CA LYS A 158 8.19 -11.36 41.34
C LYS A 158 7.65 -9.99 40.96
N ALA A 159 7.76 -9.61 39.69
CA ALA A 159 7.33 -8.34 39.11
C ALA A 159 5.79 -8.17 38.99
N LEU A 160 5.02 -8.82 39.86
CA LEU A 160 3.58 -8.62 39.93
C LEU A 160 3.30 -7.36 40.77
N PRO A 161 2.38 -6.47 40.35
CA PRO A 161 1.97 -5.32 41.13
C PRO A 161 1.12 -5.82 42.32
N THR A 162 1.81 -6.25 43.37
CA THR A 162 1.20 -6.51 44.67
C THR A 162 1.25 -5.24 45.50
N LEU A 163 0.32 -5.09 46.44
CA LEU A 163 0.29 -3.94 47.36
C LEU A 163 1.65 -3.74 48.07
N TRP A 164 2.32 -4.84 48.39
CA TRP A 164 3.66 -4.85 48.99
C TRP A 164 4.76 -4.34 48.06
N ASN A 165 4.72 -4.69 46.77
CA ASN A 165 5.68 -4.17 45.80
C ASN A 165 5.46 -2.69 45.52
N THR A 166 4.21 -2.21 45.62
CA THR A 166 3.87 -0.78 45.46
C THR A 166 4.35 0.05 46.65
N SER A 167 4.15 -0.43 47.88
CA SER A 167 4.66 0.25 49.08
C SER A 167 6.19 0.27 49.12
N LYS A 168 6.86 -0.82 48.73
CA LYS A 168 8.32 -0.83 48.53
C LYS A 168 8.78 0.17 47.47
N ARG A 169 7.99 0.41 46.43
CA ARG A 169 8.30 1.40 45.39
C ARG A 169 8.22 2.83 45.91
N VAL A 170 7.19 3.15 46.71
CA VAL A 170 7.07 4.48 47.36
C VAL A 170 8.24 4.73 48.33
N VAL A 171 8.62 3.71 49.09
CA VAL A 171 9.78 3.80 50.01
C VAL A 171 11.09 3.93 49.23
N SER A 172 11.29 3.18 48.15
CA SER A 172 12.50 3.29 47.34
C SER A 172 12.59 4.64 46.62
N GLU A 173 11.46 5.24 46.24
CA GLU A 173 11.37 6.58 45.65
C GLU A 173 11.73 7.66 46.68
N LEU A 174 11.32 7.50 47.94
CA LEU A 174 11.74 8.36 49.06
C LEU A 174 13.24 8.22 49.40
N VAL A 175 13.80 7.02 49.18
CA VAL A 175 15.25 6.76 49.31
C VAL A 175 16.03 7.24 48.08
N LYS A 176 15.44 7.32 46.88
CA LYS A 176 16.07 7.96 45.72
C LYS A 176 16.30 9.46 45.95
N LEU A 177 15.41 10.13 46.69
CA LEU A 177 15.57 11.53 47.12
C LEU A 177 16.81 11.77 48.01
N THR A 178 17.37 10.73 48.65
CA THR A 178 18.60 10.83 49.45
C THR A 178 19.88 10.58 48.64
N GLY A 179 19.79 10.43 47.31
CA GLY A 179 20.93 10.31 46.40
C GLY A 179 21.40 8.88 46.13
N ALA A 180 20.66 7.86 46.57
CA ALA A 180 20.97 6.47 46.28
C ALA A 180 20.58 6.10 44.83
N LYS A 181 21.55 5.63 44.04
CA LYS A 181 21.32 5.16 42.66
C LYS A 181 20.59 3.82 42.68
N THR A 182 19.44 3.73 42.02
CA THR A 182 18.83 2.44 41.71
C THR A 182 19.65 1.69 40.67
N HIS A 183 19.75 0.37 40.84
CA HIS A 183 20.36 -0.48 39.83
C HIS A 183 19.41 -0.65 38.64
N GLU A 184 19.72 0.03 37.55
CA GLU A 184 19.10 -0.18 36.24
C GLU A 184 19.85 -1.29 35.50
N ALA A 185 19.11 -2.30 35.01
CA ALA A 185 19.64 -3.32 34.12
C ALA A 185 19.33 -2.95 32.68
N LYS A 186 20.32 -3.12 31.80
CA LYS A 186 20.15 -2.97 30.36
C LYS A 186 19.97 -4.34 29.73
N ILE A 187 18.81 -4.56 29.11
CA ILE A 187 18.52 -5.78 28.36
C ILE A 187 18.64 -5.44 26.89
N SER A 188 19.63 -6.03 26.22
CA SER A 188 19.76 -5.88 24.77
C SER A 188 18.80 -6.82 24.04
N ILE A 189 17.92 -6.24 23.22
CA ILE A 189 16.94 -6.95 22.40
C ILE A 189 17.54 -7.26 21.02
N LEU A 190 18.22 -6.29 20.42
CA LEU A 190 18.93 -6.43 19.15
C LEU A 190 20.40 -6.07 19.35
N ASN A 191 21.30 -6.92 18.83
CA ASN A 191 22.73 -6.77 18.99
C ASN A 191 23.43 -6.74 17.63
N ASP A 192 23.92 -5.55 17.25
CA ASP A 192 24.80 -5.33 16.09
C ASP A 192 24.26 -5.92 14.77
N VAL A 193 22.99 -5.62 14.48
CA VAL A 193 22.28 -6.14 13.32
C VAL A 193 22.57 -5.28 12.08
N ASN A 194 22.90 -5.93 10.96
CA ASN A 194 23.30 -5.28 9.71
C ASN A 194 22.52 -5.86 8.52
N GLY A 195 22.10 -5.02 7.58
CA GLY A 195 21.38 -5.51 6.41
C GLY A 195 20.83 -4.43 5.47
N ILE A 196 20.29 -4.90 4.34
CA ILE A 196 19.77 -4.08 3.26
C ILE A 196 18.46 -4.69 2.75
N ILE A 197 17.39 -3.91 2.72
CA ILE A 197 16.12 -4.26 2.09
C ILE A 197 16.04 -3.53 0.76
N LYS A 198 16.06 -4.30 -0.34
CA LYS A 198 16.02 -3.77 -1.70
C LYS A 198 14.57 -3.50 -2.14
N PRO A 199 14.31 -2.44 -2.92
CA PRO A 199 12.99 -2.19 -3.48
C PRO A 199 12.54 -3.33 -4.40
N GLY A 200 11.22 -3.55 -4.48
CA GLY A 200 10.62 -4.56 -5.36
C GLY A 200 10.85 -6.00 -4.92
N ARG A 201 11.20 -6.25 -3.65
CA ARG A 201 11.38 -7.60 -3.08
C ARG A 201 10.50 -7.80 -1.85
N LEU A 202 9.92 -8.99 -1.76
CA LEU A 202 9.35 -9.50 -0.52
C LEU A 202 10.48 -10.09 0.34
N THR A 203 10.67 -9.55 1.54
CA THR A 203 11.69 -10.04 2.49
C THR A 203 11.00 -10.74 3.65
N LEU A 204 11.27 -12.04 3.81
CA LEU A 204 10.72 -12.86 4.89
C LEU A 204 11.68 -12.88 6.09
N LEU A 205 11.23 -12.36 7.23
CA LEU A 205 11.98 -12.38 8.50
C LEU A 205 11.48 -13.52 9.39
N LEU A 206 12.31 -14.55 9.57
CA LEU A 206 12.00 -15.72 10.41
C LEU A 206 12.87 -15.74 11.67
N GLY A 207 12.28 -16.25 12.75
CA GLY A 207 12.99 -16.46 14.01
C GLY A 207 12.03 -16.88 15.13
N PRO A 208 12.53 -17.51 16.20
CA PRO A 208 11.70 -18.00 17.30
C PRO A 208 10.98 -16.85 18.04
N PRO A 209 9.90 -17.13 18.80
CA PRO A 209 9.29 -16.13 19.67
C PRO A 209 10.34 -15.47 20.59
N GLY A 210 10.25 -14.14 20.77
CA GLY A 210 11.18 -13.38 21.63
C GLY A 210 12.50 -12.95 20.98
N CYS A 211 12.83 -13.36 19.73
CA CYS A 211 14.11 -12.99 19.10
C CYS A 211 14.19 -11.55 18.53
N GLY A 212 13.25 -10.67 18.87
CA GLY A 212 13.29 -9.25 18.46
C GLY A 212 12.77 -8.93 17.05
N LYS A 213 12.04 -9.83 16.37
CA LYS A 213 11.48 -9.56 15.02
C LYS A 213 10.61 -8.30 14.97
N THR A 214 9.64 -8.21 15.88
CA THR A 214 8.73 -7.08 15.99
C THR A 214 9.51 -5.80 16.32
N THR A 215 10.51 -5.90 17.19
CA THR A 215 11.41 -4.79 17.54
C THR A 215 12.20 -4.30 16.34
N LEU A 216 12.73 -5.21 15.51
CA LEU A 216 13.44 -4.86 14.28
C LEU A 216 12.52 -4.14 13.29
N LEU A 217 11.32 -4.66 13.03
CA LEU A 217 10.36 -4.03 12.12
C LEU A 217 9.88 -2.66 12.61
N LYS A 218 9.64 -2.52 13.93
CA LYS A 218 9.32 -1.23 14.55
C LYS A 218 10.47 -0.24 14.45
N ALA A 219 11.71 -0.68 14.70
CA ALA A 219 12.89 0.18 14.56
C ALA A 219 13.07 0.67 13.12
N LEU A 220 12.96 -0.22 12.13
CA LEU A 220 13.12 0.14 10.72
C LEU A 220 12.03 1.10 10.23
N SER A 221 10.80 0.97 10.72
CA SER A 221 9.67 1.84 10.34
C SER A 221 9.58 3.13 11.17
N GLY A 222 10.49 3.36 12.13
CA GLY A 222 10.43 4.51 13.03
C GLY A 222 9.32 4.45 14.09
N ASN A 223 8.73 3.27 14.32
CA ASN A 223 7.65 3.04 15.30
C ASN A 223 8.15 2.35 16.58
N LEU A 224 9.40 2.60 16.96
CA LEU A 224 9.97 2.06 18.20
C LEU A 224 9.38 2.78 19.42
N GLU A 225 9.15 2.05 20.51
CA GLU A 225 8.62 2.61 21.75
C GLU A 225 9.66 3.52 22.43
N ASN A 226 9.20 4.63 23.02
CA ASN A 226 10.09 5.68 23.57
C ASN A 226 10.94 5.21 24.76
N ASN A 227 10.57 4.11 25.41
CA ASN A 227 11.33 3.49 26.51
C ASN A 227 12.49 2.60 26.02
N LEU A 228 12.63 2.42 24.70
CA LEU A 228 13.71 1.64 24.10
C LEU A 228 14.77 2.58 23.53
N LYS A 229 16.03 2.30 23.86
CA LYS A 229 17.17 3.00 23.29
C LYS A 229 17.60 2.33 21.99
N CYS A 230 17.46 3.05 20.89
CA CYS A 230 17.97 2.64 19.58
C CYS A 230 19.34 3.28 19.32
N SER A 231 20.30 2.50 18.85
CA SER A 231 21.61 2.97 18.40
C SER A 231 22.06 2.23 17.15
N GLY A 232 23.06 2.77 16.44
CA GLY A 232 23.40 2.36 15.08
C GLY A 232 22.79 3.32 14.05
N GLU A 233 22.80 2.91 12.79
CA GLU A 233 22.34 3.74 11.68
C GLU A 233 21.22 3.03 10.92
N ILE A 234 20.13 3.75 10.67
CA ILE A 234 19.06 3.33 9.75
C ILE A 234 18.86 4.45 8.73
N SER A 235 18.90 4.12 7.44
CA SER A 235 18.73 5.08 6.36
C SER A 235 17.82 4.57 5.25
N TYR A 236 17.05 5.48 4.67
CA TYR A 236 16.23 5.27 3.48
C TYR A 236 16.88 6.06 2.34
N ASN A 237 17.42 5.35 1.34
CA ASN A 237 18.20 5.95 0.25
C ASN A 237 19.36 6.88 0.70
N GLY A 238 19.94 6.61 1.88
CA GLY A 238 21.02 7.43 2.46
C GLY A 238 20.55 8.53 3.42
N HIS A 239 19.25 8.83 3.49
CA HIS A 239 18.68 9.75 4.48
C HIS A 239 18.37 9.03 5.78
N ARG A 240 18.87 9.54 6.90
CA ARG A 240 18.60 8.97 8.21
C ARG A 240 17.16 9.22 8.66
N LEU A 241 16.66 8.37 9.56
CA LEU A 241 15.28 8.49 10.07
C LEU A 241 14.99 9.83 10.78
N ASP A 242 16.01 10.55 11.24
CA ASP A 242 15.87 11.88 11.84
C ASP A 242 15.76 13.04 10.83
N GLU A 243 16.02 12.78 9.54
CA GLU A 243 15.96 13.79 8.47
C GLU A 243 14.55 13.95 7.86
N PHE A 244 13.65 13.01 8.14
CA PHE A 244 12.29 12.99 7.59
C PHE A 244 11.31 12.35 8.58
N VAL A 245 10.06 12.17 8.18
CA VAL A 245 9.04 11.48 8.99
C VAL A 245 8.86 10.06 8.44
N PRO A 246 9.45 9.01 9.05
CA PRO A 246 9.40 7.64 8.53
C PRO A 246 7.99 7.10 8.34
N GLN A 247 7.06 7.53 9.19
CA GLN A 247 5.65 7.13 9.15
C GLN A 247 4.90 7.66 7.93
N LYS A 248 5.44 8.70 7.24
CA LYS A 248 4.90 9.17 5.96
C LYS A 248 5.43 8.40 4.76
N THR A 249 6.52 7.64 4.94
CA THR A 249 7.22 6.93 3.86
C THR A 249 7.12 5.40 4.02
N SER A 250 6.76 4.92 5.21
CA SER A 250 6.59 3.51 5.51
C SER A 250 5.34 3.27 6.34
N ALA A 251 4.62 2.20 6.01
CA ALA A 251 3.46 1.72 6.74
C ALA A 251 3.86 0.51 7.60
N TYR A 252 3.44 0.49 8.86
CA TYR A 252 3.69 -0.61 9.80
C TYR A 252 2.37 -1.26 10.22
N ILE A 253 2.11 -2.47 9.74
CA ILE A 253 0.94 -3.27 10.14
C ILE A 253 1.26 -3.99 11.46
N SER A 254 0.55 -3.61 12.52
CA SER A 254 0.69 -4.21 13.84
C SER A 254 0.23 -5.68 13.87
N GLN A 255 0.67 -6.40 14.90
CA GLN A 255 0.11 -7.72 15.22
C GLN A 255 -1.34 -7.60 15.72
N TYR A 256 -1.68 -6.49 16.38
CA TYR A 256 -3.01 -6.22 16.90
C TYR A 256 -3.84 -5.41 15.90
N ASP A 257 -5.08 -5.86 15.69
CA ASP A 257 -6.04 -5.21 14.79
C ASP A 257 -6.97 -4.31 15.62
N LEU A 258 -6.65 -3.03 15.70
CA LEU A 258 -7.33 -2.03 16.52
C LEU A 258 -8.30 -1.21 15.66
N HIS A 259 -9.60 -1.40 15.86
CA HIS A 259 -10.64 -0.70 15.12
C HIS A 259 -11.79 -0.28 16.05
N ILE A 260 -12.55 0.74 15.63
CA ILE A 260 -13.78 1.18 16.29
C ILE A 260 -14.88 0.15 15.99
N ALA A 261 -15.43 -0.48 17.03
CA ALA A 261 -16.34 -1.61 16.89
C ALA A 261 -17.71 -1.22 16.31
N GLU A 262 -18.13 0.02 16.53
CA GLU A 262 -19.40 0.60 16.11
C GLU A 262 -19.43 1.06 14.65
N MET A 263 -18.27 1.10 13.97
CA MET A 263 -18.20 1.48 12.57
C MET A 263 -18.35 0.26 11.66
N THR A 264 -18.88 0.49 10.46
CA THR A 264 -18.84 -0.51 9.38
C THR A 264 -17.44 -0.59 8.77
N VAL A 265 -17.18 -1.70 8.06
CA VAL A 265 -15.96 -1.88 7.26
C VAL A 265 -15.78 -0.72 6.28
N ARG A 266 -16.84 -0.36 5.54
CA ARG A 266 -16.81 0.74 4.56
C ARG A 266 -16.52 2.07 5.22
N GLU A 267 -17.24 2.41 6.29
CA GLU A 267 -17.04 3.68 7.01
C GLU A 267 -15.59 3.84 7.48
N THR A 268 -14.99 2.74 7.92
CA THR A 268 -13.62 2.70 8.43
C THR A 268 -12.59 2.91 7.32
N VAL A 269 -12.75 2.23 6.17
CA VAL A 269 -11.86 2.43 5.01
C VAL A 269 -12.06 3.83 4.42
N ASP A 270 -13.29 4.32 4.30
CA ASP A 270 -13.59 5.67 3.82
C ASP A 270 -13.05 6.75 4.78
N PHE A 271 -13.10 6.50 6.09
CA PHE A 271 -12.48 7.39 7.08
C PHE A 271 -10.95 7.43 6.92
N SER A 272 -10.30 6.27 6.80
CA SER A 272 -8.85 6.23 6.60
C SER A 272 -8.44 6.90 5.29
N ALA A 273 -9.12 6.58 4.19
CA ALA A 273 -8.85 7.16 2.88
C ALA A 273 -8.96 8.69 2.89
N ARG A 274 -9.94 9.25 3.62
CA ARG A 274 -10.10 10.70 3.80
C ARG A 274 -8.96 11.31 4.62
N CYS A 275 -8.49 10.64 5.67
CA CYS A 275 -7.36 11.09 6.48
C CYS A 275 -6.03 11.07 5.70
N GLN A 276 -5.82 10.07 4.85
CA GLN A 276 -4.64 9.96 3.99
C GLN A 276 -4.68 10.92 2.80
N GLY A 277 -5.88 11.22 2.30
CA GLY A 277 -6.10 12.03 1.11
C GLY A 277 -5.59 11.36 -0.16
N VAL A 278 -5.42 12.16 -1.22
CA VAL A 278 -4.93 11.65 -2.51
C VAL A 278 -3.40 11.54 -2.59
N GLY A 279 -2.67 12.08 -1.61
CA GLY A 279 -1.21 12.12 -1.60
C GLY A 279 -0.65 12.81 -2.84
N SER A 280 0.42 12.26 -3.43
CA SER A 280 1.03 12.79 -4.65
C SER A 280 0.30 12.39 -5.94
N ARG A 281 -0.86 11.73 -5.88
CA ARG A 281 -1.56 11.19 -7.06
C ARG A 281 -1.97 12.30 -8.02
N THR A 282 -2.45 13.43 -7.51
CA THR A 282 -2.82 14.60 -8.31
C THR A 282 -1.62 15.15 -9.07
N ASP A 283 -0.48 15.33 -8.40
CA ASP A 283 0.76 15.83 -9.02
C ASP A 283 1.28 14.88 -10.09
N ILE A 284 1.30 13.57 -9.80
CA ILE A 284 1.67 12.53 -10.75
C ILE A 284 0.75 12.58 -11.97
N MET A 285 -0.57 12.62 -11.76
CA MET A 285 -1.53 12.63 -12.86
C MET A 285 -1.42 13.92 -13.69
N MET A 286 -1.16 15.07 -13.06
CA MET A 286 -0.91 16.33 -13.77
C MET A 286 0.32 16.22 -14.68
N GLU A 287 1.41 15.66 -14.16
CA GLU A 287 2.65 15.49 -14.92
C GLU A 287 2.52 14.42 -16.02
N VAL A 288 1.83 13.31 -15.77
CA VAL A 288 1.49 12.32 -16.81
C VAL A 288 0.72 13.01 -17.94
N SER A 289 -0.37 13.70 -17.62
CA SER A 289 -1.24 14.33 -18.61
C SER A 289 -0.52 15.41 -19.42
N ARG A 290 0.38 16.17 -18.78
CA ARG A 290 1.21 17.18 -19.45
C ARG A 290 2.14 16.54 -20.48
N ARG A 291 2.88 15.49 -20.10
CA ARG A 291 3.82 14.80 -20.99
C ARG A 291 3.13 14.01 -22.09
N GLU A 292 1.96 13.41 -21.81
CA GLU A 292 1.13 12.75 -22.81
C GLU A 292 0.74 13.73 -23.92
N LYS A 293 0.28 14.92 -23.54
CA LYS A 293 -0.08 15.99 -24.49
C LYS A 293 1.11 16.44 -25.34
N GLU A 294 2.28 16.63 -24.73
CA GLU A 294 3.51 17.02 -25.45
C GLU A 294 3.98 15.96 -26.43
N ALA A 295 3.78 14.67 -26.10
CA ALA A 295 4.15 13.55 -26.94
C ALA A 295 3.05 13.14 -27.94
N GLY A 296 1.87 13.78 -27.92
CA GLY A 296 0.71 13.39 -28.74
C GLY A 296 0.20 11.98 -28.41
N ILE A 297 0.35 11.54 -27.15
CA ILE A 297 -0.04 10.22 -26.68
C ILE A 297 -1.48 10.29 -26.16
N ILE A 298 -2.35 9.46 -26.74
CA ILE A 298 -3.69 9.24 -26.19
C ILE A 298 -3.64 8.05 -25.20
N PRO A 299 -4.11 8.22 -23.94
CA PRO A 299 -4.13 7.15 -22.96
C PRO A 299 -5.26 6.14 -23.20
N ASP A 300 -5.19 4.99 -22.52
CA ASP A 300 -6.30 4.04 -22.42
C ASP A 300 -7.42 4.66 -21.56
N THR A 301 -8.66 4.61 -22.04
CA THR A 301 -9.80 5.30 -21.42
C THR A 301 -10.14 4.82 -20.02
N GLU A 302 -10.03 3.51 -19.78
CA GLU A 302 -10.40 2.93 -18.48
C GLU A 302 -9.33 3.27 -17.44
N VAL A 303 -8.06 3.20 -17.84
CA VAL A 303 -6.92 3.60 -17.02
C VAL A 303 -6.94 5.11 -16.76
N ASP A 304 -7.32 5.91 -17.76
CA ASP A 304 -7.44 7.36 -17.61
C ASP A 304 -8.53 7.77 -16.65
N ALA A 305 -9.73 7.22 -16.84
CA ALA A 305 -10.84 7.45 -15.94
C ALA A 305 -10.45 7.05 -14.51
N TYR A 306 -9.83 5.87 -14.33
CA TYR A 306 -9.46 5.37 -13.01
C TYR A 306 -8.43 6.26 -12.33
N MET A 307 -7.32 6.55 -13.01
CA MET A 307 -6.26 7.38 -12.44
C MET A 307 -6.73 8.79 -12.12
N LYS A 308 -7.58 9.39 -12.97
CA LYS A 308 -8.18 10.70 -12.68
C LYS A 308 -9.11 10.62 -11.49
N ALA A 309 -10.02 9.64 -11.44
CA ALA A 309 -10.99 9.48 -10.35
C ALA A 309 -10.33 9.34 -8.97
N ILE A 310 -9.23 8.59 -8.86
CA ILE A 310 -8.50 8.43 -7.58
C ILE A 310 -7.59 9.63 -7.24
N SER A 311 -7.42 10.58 -8.16
CA SER A 311 -6.58 11.77 -8.00
C SER A 311 -7.36 13.03 -7.63
N VAL A 312 -8.68 12.92 -7.44
CA VAL A 312 -9.56 14.03 -7.06
C VAL A 312 -9.66 14.13 -5.54
N GLU A 313 -9.37 15.31 -5.02
CA GLU A 313 -9.53 15.63 -3.59
C GLU A 313 -10.99 15.87 -3.19
N GLY A 314 -11.31 15.56 -1.93
CA GLY A 314 -12.56 15.99 -1.30
C GLY A 314 -13.80 15.17 -1.63
N LEU A 315 -13.66 13.99 -2.25
CA LEU A 315 -14.79 13.08 -2.47
C LEU A 315 -15.14 12.35 -1.15
N GLU A 316 -16.41 12.36 -0.76
CA GLU A 316 -16.89 11.66 0.44
C GLU A 316 -16.69 10.15 0.37
N ARG A 317 -16.89 9.58 -0.83
CA ARG A 317 -16.66 8.16 -1.14
C ARG A 317 -15.69 8.07 -2.30
N SER A 318 -14.51 7.55 -2.04
CA SER A 318 -13.46 7.44 -3.04
C SER A 318 -13.61 6.16 -3.86
N LEU A 319 -13.42 6.25 -5.18
CA LEU A 319 -13.27 5.08 -6.04
C LEU A 319 -12.13 4.16 -5.55
N GLN A 320 -11.12 4.75 -4.90
CA GLN A 320 -10.02 4.02 -4.28
C GLN A 320 -10.51 3.10 -3.15
N THR A 321 -11.49 3.54 -2.34
CA THR A 321 -12.07 2.71 -1.27
C THR A 321 -12.73 1.47 -1.87
N ASP A 322 -13.58 1.65 -2.88
CA ASP A 322 -14.29 0.54 -3.54
C ASP A 322 -13.30 -0.44 -4.18
N TYR A 323 -12.25 0.07 -4.83
CA TYR A 323 -11.15 -0.74 -5.34
C TYR A 323 -10.44 -1.54 -4.24
N ILE A 324 -10.03 -0.90 -3.13
CA ILE A 324 -9.32 -1.55 -2.01
C ILE A 324 -10.20 -2.64 -1.38
N MET A 325 -11.47 -2.34 -1.12
CA MET A 325 -12.40 -3.32 -0.55
C MET A 325 -12.57 -4.52 -1.46
N LYS A 326 -12.64 -4.32 -2.77
CA LYS A 326 -12.76 -5.42 -3.73
C LYS A 326 -11.51 -6.28 -3.77
N ILE A 327 -10.32 -5.69 -3.92
CA ILE A 327 -9.07 -6.49 -4.02
C ILE A 327 -8.77 -7.26 -2.73
N LEU A 328 -9.21 -6.74 -1.58
CA LEU A 328 -9.07 -7.42 -0.29
C LEU A 328 -10.25 -8.34 0.04
N GLY A 329 -11.27 -8.44 -0.83
CA GLY A 329 -12.45 -9.29 -0.60
C GLY A 329 -13.23 -8.92 0.67
N LEU A 330 -13.36 -7.62 0.91
CA LEU A 330 -14.13 -7.00 2.01
C LEU A 330 -15.46 -6.42 1.54
N ASP A 331 -15.70 -6.40 0.23
CA ASP A 331 -16.94 -5.97 -0.42
C ASP A 331 -18.18 -6.69 0.14
N ILE A 332 -18.10 -8.01 0.35
CA ILE A 332 -19.19 -8.83 0.91
C ILE A 332 -19.60 -8.43 2.34
N CYS A 333 -18.73 -7.75 3.08
CA CYS A 333 -18.96 -7.32 4.45
C CYS A 333 -18.83 -5.80 4.63
N ALA A 334 -18.90 -5.04 3.53
CA ALA A 334 -18.67 -3.59 3.53
C ALA A 334 -19.59 -2.85 4.52
N GLU A 335 -20.86 -3.23 4.58
CA GLU A 335 -21.87 -2.62 5.47
C GLU A 335 -21.98 -3.32 6.83
N THR A 336 -21.13 -4.31 7.11
CA THR A 336 -21.16 -5.05 8.37
C THR A 336 -20.35 -4.29 9.43
N LEU A 337 -20.90 -4.21 10.65
CA LEU A 337 -20.16 -3.68 11.80
C LEU A 337 -18.90 -4.50 12.07
N ILE A 338 -17.82 -3.81 12.45
CA ILE A 338 -16.55 -4.47 12.73
C ILE A 338 -16.66 -5.35 13.98
N GLY A 339 -17.33 -4.85 15.02
CA GLY A 339 -17.53 -5.57 16.27
C GLY A 339 -16.26 -5.74 17.12
N ASP A 340 -16.47 -6.29 18.30
CA ASP A 340 -15.45 -6.54 19.32
C ASP A 340 -15.75 -7.85 20.07
N MET A 341 -15.18 -8.05 21.27
CA MET A 341 -15.43 -9.25 22.07
C MET A 341 -16.87 -9.33 22.61
N MET A 342 -17.56 -8.20 22.72
CA MET A 342 -18.91 -8.08 23.28
C MET A 342 -19.99 -7.91 22.20
N ARG A 343 -19.61 -7.42 21.02
CA ARG A 343 -20.48 -7.18 19.87
C ARG A 343 -20.04 -8.01 18.68
N ARG A 344 -20.94 -8.85 18.17
CA ARG A 344 -20.70 -9.61 16.95
C ARG A 344 -20.42 -8.67 15.77
N GLY A 345 -19.40 -8.98 14.98
CA GLY A 345 -19.08 -8.28 13.76
C GLY A 345 -18.39 -9.20 12.75
N ILE A 346 -17.37 -8.68 12.07
CA ILE A 346 -16.62 -9.42 11.05
C ILE A 346 -15.72 -10.50 11.66
N SER A 347 -15.32 -11.47 10.83
CA SER A 347 -14.39 -12.54 11.24
C SER A 347 -12.97 -11.98 11.49
N GLY A 348 -12.16 -12.70 12.28
CA GLY A 348 -10.77 -12.30 12.54
C GLY A 348 -9.92 -12.16 11.26
N GLY A 349 -10.13 -13.04 10.26
CA GLY A 349 -9.46 -12.93 8.97
C GLY A 349 -9.92 -11.73 8.13
N GLN A 350 -11.19 -11.33 8.24
CA GLN A 350 -11.67 -10.07 7.66
C GLN A 350 -11.08 -8.87 8.40
N LYS A 351 -11.01 -8.91 9.73
CA LYS A 351 -10.40 -7.86 10.56
C LYS A 351 -8.93 -7.63 10.20
N LYS A 352 -8.17 -8.70 9.94
CA LYS A 352 -6.77 -8.56 9.51
C LYS A 352 -6.61 -7.90 8.14
N ARG A 353 -7.49 -8.25 7.20
CA ARG A 353 -7.55 -7.61 5.88
C ARG A 353 -7.99 -6.16 5.99
N LEU A 354 -8.92 -5.84 6.88
CA LEU A 354 -9.34 -4.46 7.16
C LEU A 354 -8.19 -3.61 7.70
N THR A 355 -7.38 -4.10 8.65
CA THR A 355 -6.18 -3.39 9.11
C THR A 355 -5.19 -3.10 7.98
N THR A 356 -5.13 -3.97 6.98
CA THR A 356 -4.33 -3.74 5.77
C THR A 356 -4.98 -2.71 4.83
N ALA A 357 -6.32 -2.70 4.75
CA ALA A 357 -7.10 -1.78 3.93
C ALA A 357 -7.04 -0.32 4.40
N GLU A 358 -6.86 -0.11 5.69
CA GLU A 358 -6.72 1.22 6.29
C GLU A 358 -5.37 1.89 5.99
N MET A 359 -4.37 1.15 5.50
CA MET A 359 -3.04 1.68 5.17
C MET A 359 -2.92 1.95 3.68
#